data_AF-A0A8S1LIU0-F1
#
_entry.id   AF-A0A8S1LIU0-F1
#
_cell.length_a   1.000
_cell.length_b   1.000
_cell.length_c   1.000
_cell.angle_alpha   90.00
_cell.angle_beta   90.00
_cell.angle_gamma   90.00
#
_symmetry.space_group_name_H-M   'P 1'
#
loop_
_entity.id
_entity.type
_entity.pdbx_description
1 polymer ?
#
loop_
_entity_poly.entity_id
_entity_poly.type
_entity_poly.pdbx_seq_one_letter_code
_entity_poly.pdbx_strand_id
1 'polypeptide(L)' 'MFRQDSSSNFQQIGGGSYESNEGEKKIGKWVELNERFYNGYQITYNGEYNRNGMKTGIWLIMGYGYQYCEIKYDD' A
#
# COMPACT_ATOMS: atom_id res chain seq x y z
N MET A 1 -11.84 3.21 -1.71
CA MET A 1 -11.98 4.63 -1.31
C MET A 1 -11.35 5.45 -2.41
N PHE A 2 -12.07 6.40 -3.01
CA PHE A 2 -11.57 7.22 -4.13
C PHE A 2 -11.69 8.70 -3.76
N ARG A 3 -10.68 9.51 -4.05
CA ARG A 3 -10.74 10.99 -3.98
C ARG A 3 -10.91 11.52 -5.40
N GLN A 4 -11.79 12.49 -5.58
CA GLN A 4 -12.01 13.14 -6.88
C GLN A 4 -11.07 14.33 -7.02
N ASP A 5 -10.26 14.33 -8.07
CA ASP A 5 -9.48 15.49 -8.52
C ASP A 5 -9.89 15.81 -9.98
N SER A 6 -9.80 17.07 -10.37
CA SER A 6 -10.42 17.62 -11.59
C SER A 6 -9.64 17.32 -12.88
N SER A 7 -8.69 16.40 -12.83
CA SER A 7 -7.92 15.88 -13.95
C SER A 7 -7.98 14.36 -13.94
N SER A 8 -8.40 13.78 -15.06
CA SER A 8 -8.85 12.39 -15.24
C SER A 8 -7.79 11.32 -14.92
N ASN A 9 -7.52 11.04 -13.65
CA ASN A 9 -6.94 9.79 -13.17
C ASN A 9 -7.34 9.59 -11.70
N PHE A 10 -8.23 8.64 -11.43
CA PHE A 10 -8.48 8.22 -10.05
C PHE A 10 -7.20 7.60 -9.50
N GLN A 11 -6.54 8.28 -8.56
CA GLN A 11 -5.43 7.68 -7.84
C GLN A 11 -5.98 6.61 -6.90
N GLN A 12 -5.54 5.37 -7.08
CA GLN A 12 -5.81 4.32 -6.12
C GLN A 12 -5.07 4.63 -4.82
N ILE A 13 -5.82 5.08 -3.80
CA ILE A 13 -5.29 5.44 -2.46
C ILE A 13 -5.43 4.30 -1.44
N GLY A 14 -5.84 3.12 -1.91
CA GLY A 14 -6.10 1.95 -1.08
C GLY A 14 -6.38 0.74 -1.96
N GLY A 15 -6.08 -0.45 -1.46
CA GLY A 15 -6.27 -1.70 -2.20
C GLY A 15 -5.96 -2.90 -1.32
N GLY A 16 -5.97 -4.07 -1.94
CA GLY A 16 -5.72 -5.32 -1.25
C GLY A 16 -6.82 -6.34 -1.47
N SER A 17 -6.45 -7.61 -1.43
CA SER A 17 -7.38 -8.74 -1.32
C SER A 17 -7.03 -9.53 -0.07
N TYR A 18 -8.04 -10.14 0.52
CA TYR A 18 -7.84 -11.07 1.62
C TYR A 18 -7.99 -12.49 1.12
N GLU A 19 -7.18 -13.40 1.65
CA GLU A 19 -7.38 -14.83 1.40
C GLU A 19 -8.62 -15.31 2.16
N SER A 20 -9.59 -15.85 1.44
CA SER A 20 -10.92 -16.20 1.98
C SER A 20 -10.90 -17.40 2.93
N ASN A 21 -9.86 -18.23 2.87
CA ASN A 21 -9.87 -19.57 3.46
C ASN A 21 -8.98 -19.70 4.71
N GLU A 22 -8.10 -18.73 4.99
CA GLU A 22 -7.09 -18.85 6.05
C GLU A 22 -6.94 -17.56 6.90
N GLY A 23 -8.00 -17.18 7.62
CA GLY A 23 -7.86 -16.24 8.74
C GLY A 23 -7.52 -14.79 8.36
N GLU A 24 -8.13 -14.27 7.28
CA GLU A 24 -8.02 -12.86 6.87
C GLU A 24 -6.59 -12.39 6.60
N LYS A 25 -5.76 -13.24 5.97
CA LYS A 25 -4.43 -12.84 5.50
C LYS A 25 -4.54 -11.89 4.33
N LYS A 26 -3.76 -10.80 4.37
CA LYS A 26 -3.56 -9.90 3.23
C LYS A 26 -2.78 -10.62 2.13
N ILE A 27 -3.25 -10.52 0.89
CA ILE A 27 -2.58 -11.06 -0.29
C ILE A 27 -2.58 -10.04 -1.44
N GLY A 28 -1.58 -10.15 -2.33
CA GLY A 28 -1.44 -9.31 -3.52
C GLY A 28 -0.97 -7.89 -3.19
N LYS A 29 -1.34 -6.91 -4.02
CA LYS A 29 -0.88 -5.52 -3.89
C LYS A 29 -1.65 -4.75 -2.82
N TRP A 30 -0.94 -4.04 -1.96
CA TRP A 30 -1.47 -3.29 -0.83
C TRP A 30 -0.89 -1.88 -0.75
N VAL A 31 -1.71 -0.97 -0.22
CA VAL A 31 -1.32 0.36 0.22
C VAL A 31 -1.58 0.44 1.72
N GLU A 32 -0.52 0.61 2.51
CA GLU A 32 -0.60 0.75 3.96
C GLU A 32 -0.33 2.19 4.37
N LEU A 33 -1.09 2.69 5.34
CA LEU A 33 -0.83 4.00 5.93
C LEU A 33 0.33 3.88 6.92
N ASN A 34 1.18 4.89 6.99
CA ASN A 34 2.15 5.00 8.08
C ASN A 34 1.42 5.09 9.44
N GLU A 35 2.02 4.54 10.50
CA GLU A 35 1.42 4.56 11.85
C GLU A 35 1.12 5.97 12.36
N ARG A 36 1.89 6.96 11.91
CA ARG A 36 1.71 8.38 12.22
C ARG A 36 0.91 9.11 11.14
N PHE A 37 0.05 8.43 10.39
CA PHE A 37 -0.72 9.08 9.33
C PHE A 37 -1.66 10.16 9.90
N TYR A 38 -1.41 11.42 9.54
CA TYR A 38 -2.28 12.55 9.86
C TYR A 38 -2.24 13.59 8.73
N ASN A 39 -3.00 14.68 8.86
CA ASN A 39 -3.14 15.67 7.79
C ASN A 39 -1.81 16.26 7.28
N GLY A 40 -0.81 16.46 8.16
CA GLY A 40 0.52 16.95 7.81
C GLY A 40 1.58 15.84 7.66
N TYR A 41 1.17 14.57 7.61
CA TYR A 41 2.07 13.44 7.46
C TYR A 41 1.35 12.28 6.77
N GLN A 42 1.25 12.38 5.45
CA GLN A 42 0.48 11.47 4.61
C GLN A 42 1.40 10.47 3.90
N ILE A 43 2.19 9.72 4.67
CA ILE A 43 3.08 8.67 4.14
C ILE A 43 2.30 7.36 3.97
N THR A 44 2.51 6.70 2.83
CA THR A 44 1.97 5.37 2.53
C THR A 44 3.07 4.41 2.08
N TYR A 45 2.87 3.12 2.33
CA TYR A 45 3.73 2.02 1.90
C TYR A 45 3.00 1.18 0.86
N ASN A 46 3.60 1.02 -0.31
CA ASN A 46 2.98 0.37 -1.45
C ASN A 46 3.81 -0.86 -1.80
N GLY A 47 3.24 -2.05 -1.72
CA GLY A 47 3.97 -3.28 -2.00
C GLY A 47 3.06 -4.49 -2.06
N GLU A 48 3.64 -5.67 -1.99
CA GLU A 48 2.93 -6.93 -2.17
C GLU A 48 3.06 -7.85 -0.96
N TYR A 49 1.97 -8.55 -0.66
CA TYR A 49 1.92 -9.66 0.29
C TYR A 49 1.83 -10.99 -0.46
N ASN A 50 2.67 -11.96 -0.09
CA ASN A 50 2.61 -13.32 -0.60
C ASN A 50 1.42 -14.10 -0.03
N ARG A 51 1.20 -15.34 -0.49
CA ARG A 51 0.10 -16.20 -0.03
C ARG A 51 0.15 -16.56 1.47
N ASN A 52 1.31 -16.41 2.10
CA ASN A 52 1.45 -16.65 3.54
C ASN A 52 1.13 -15.40 4.37
N GLY A 53 0.77 -14.27 3.74
CA GLY A 53 0.52 -13.00 4.42
C GLY A 53 1.80 -12.23 4.78
N MET A 54 2.93 -12.56 4.15
CA MET A 54 4.21 -11.88 4.39
C MET A 54 4.49 -10.84 3.31
N LYS A 55 5.07 -9.70 3.69
CA LYS A 55 5.55 -8.68 2.75
C LYS A 55 6.65 -9.27 1.89
N THR A 56 6.55 -9.10 0.59
CA THR A 56 7.56 -9.56 -0.36
C THR A 56 7.92 -8.50 -1.40
N GLY A 57 9.06 -8.68 -2.06
CA GLY A 57 9.55 -7.84 -3.13
C GLY A 57 9.86 -6.41 -2.68
N ILE A 58 9.55 -5.43 -3.53
CA ILE A 58 9.86 -4.02 -3.31
C ILE A 58 8.63 -3.32 -2.71
N TRP A 59 8.86 -2.64 -1.59
CA TRP A 59 7.89 -1.77 -0.92
C TRP A 59 8.30 -0.31 -1.08
N LEU A 60 7.46 0.46 -1.77
CA LEU A 60 7.68 1.87 -2.07
C LEU A 60 7.10 2.76 -0.97
N ILE A 61 7.92 3.68 -0.47
CA ILE A 61 7.51 4.73 0.48
C ILE A 61 7.07 5.95 -0.31
N MET A 62 5.80 6.31 -0.21
CA MET A 62 5.19 7.41 -0.97
C MET A 62 4.66 8.49 -0.01
N GLY A 63 4.83 9.76 -0.36
CA GLY A 63 4.19 10.87 0.35
C GLY A 63 4.23 12.16 -0.47
N TYR A 64 3.23 13.03 -0.31
CA TYR A 64 3.11 14.29 -1.07
C TYR A 64 3.25 14.17 -2.60
N GLY A 65 2.99 12.98 -3.16
CA GLY A 65 3.15 12.69 -4.59
C GLY A 65 4.56 12.24 -5.02
N TYR A 66 5.51 12.11 -4.09
CA TYR A 66 6.88 11.65 -4.37
C TYR A 66 7.13 10.23 -3.84
N GLN A 67 7.97 9.49 -4.56
CA GLN A 67 8.61 8.27 -4.07
C GLN A 67 9.86 8.67 -3.27
N TYR A 68 9.93 8.27 -2.01
CA TYR A 68 11.05 8.60 -1.13
C TYR A 68 12.13 7.52 -1.12
N CYS A 69 11.71 6.26 -0.94
CA CYS A 69 12.63 5.13 -0.73
C CYS A 69 11.97 3.79 -1.11
N GLU A 70 12.80 2.75 -1.23
CA GLU A 70 12.42 1.36 -1.45
C GLU A 70 12.91 0.49 -0.30
N ILE A 71 12.05 -0.41 0.18
CA ILE A 71 12.43 -1.49 1.11
C ILE A 71 12.36 -2.79 0.32
N LYS A 72 13.42 -3.60 0.40
CA LYS A 72 13.48 -4.93 -0.23
C LYS A 72 13.22 -6.00 0.82
N TYR A 73 12.31 -6.91 0.51
CA TYR A 73 12.05 -8.13 1.26
C TYR A 73 12.43 -9.33 0.40
N ASP A 74 13.00 -10.35 1.04
CA ASP A 74 13.28 -11.63 0.40
C ASP A 74 11.97 -12.41 0.21
N ASP A 75 11.88 -13.15 -0.91
CA ASP A 75 10.73 -13.99 -1.28
C ASP A 75 10.65 -15.31 -0.49
#